data_AF-A0A431ICE2-F1
#
_entry.id   AF-A0A431ICE2-F1
#
_cell.length_a   1.000
_cell.length_b   1.000
_cell.length_c   1.000
_cell.angle_alpha   90.00
_cell.angle_beta   90.00
_cell.angle_gamma   90.00
#
_symmetry.space_group_name_H-M   'P 1'
#
loop_
_entity.id
_entity.type
_entity.pdbx_description
1 polymer ?
#
loop_
_entity_poly.entity_id
_entity_poly.type
_entity_poly.pdbx_seq_one_letter_code
_entity_poly.pdbx_strand_id
1 'polypeptide(L)'
;MKTLLVKAQLTSSPNRLKDGSVTLKFSTLEEISNEDFATMDEYWKQNGWLAFKLNDIKEQDLPKENATVEGELTPSQYLRRNLYAKHIAVGGKKEDFPTYYNKVMAGFAKSVQDSFPER
;
A
#
# COMPACT_ATOMS: atom_id res chain seq x y z
N MET A 1 1.54 -6.36 11.55
CA MET A 1 0.62 -7.23 10.78
C MET A 1 1.40 -8.47 10.39
N LYS A 2 0.84 -9.66 10.62
CA LYS A 2 1.49 -10.95 10.38
C LYS A 2 1.22 -11.37 8.94
N THR A 3 2.27 -11.70 8.17
CA THR A 3 2.12 -12.26 6.82
C THR A 3 1.37 -13.60 6.90
N LEU A 4 0.20 -13.68 6.26
CA LEU A 4 -0.56 -14.92 6.13
C LEU A 4 -0.21 -15.57 4.78
N LEU A 5 0.33 -16.79 4.84
CA LEU A 5 0.66 -17.59 3.67
C LEU A 5 -0.34 -18.73 3.55
N VAL A 6 -1.09 -18.77 2.46
CA VAL A 6 -2.06 -19.84 2.17
C VAL A 6 -1.70 -20.52 0.86
N LYS A 7 -1.78 -21.85 0.84
CA LYS A 7 -1.67 -22.62 -0.40
C LYS A 7 -2.93 -22.39 -1.23
N ALA A 8 -2.79 -21.79 -2.40
CA ALA A 8 -3.92 -21.46 -3.24
C ALA A 8 -3.66 -21.82 -4.70
N GLN A 9 -4.73 -22.15 -5.43
CA GLN A 9 -4.71 -22.38 -6.86
C GLN A 9 -5.58 -21.35 -7.58
N LEU A 10 -5.14 -20.92 -8.76
CA LEU A 10 -5.94 -20.07 -9.64
C LEU A 10 -7.05 -20.92 -10.25
N THR A 11 -8.30 -20.63 -9.91
CA THR A 11 -9.45 -21.46 -10.32
C THR A 11 -10.22 -20.92 -11.50
N SER A 12 -9.93 -19.69 -11.94
CA SER A 12 -10.55 -19.09 -13.12
C SER A 12 -9.52 -18.48 -14.06
N SER A 13 -9.81 -18.51 -15.36
CA SER A 13 -9.05 -17.76 -16.35
C SER A 13 -8.99 -16.27 -15.96
N PRO A 14 -7.81 -15.64 -16.04
CA PRO A 14 -7.69 -14.20 -15.77
C PRO A 14 -8.64 -13.38 -16.63
N ASN A 15 -9.38 -12.46 -16.02
CA ASN A 15 -10.28 -11.56 -16.74
C ASN A 15 -9.69 -10.15 -16.81
N ARG A 16 -9.46 -9.63 -18.02
CA ARG A 16 -8.94 -8.27 -18.21
C ARG A 16 -10.07 -7.25 -18.08
N LEU A 17 -9.84 -6.21 -17.30
CA LEU A 17 -10.72 -5.06 -17.13
C LEU A 17 -10.39 -3.97 -18.16
N LYS A 18 -11.31 -3.01 -18.32
CA LYS A 18 -11.20 -1.94 -19.34
C LYS A 18 -10.02 -0.99 -19.10
N ASP A 19 -9.57 -0.88 -17.86
CA ASP A 19 -8.41 -0.09 -17.43
C ASP A 19 -7.08 -0.84 -17.61
N GLY A 20 -7.11 -2.05 -18.17
CA GLY A 20 -5.93 -2.89 -18.36
C GLY A 20 -5.53 -3.73 -17.14
N SER A 21 -6.22 -3.57 -15.99
CA SER A 21 -6.03 -4.42 -14.82
C SER A 21 -6.63 -5.81 -15.03
N VAL A 22 -6.31 -6.76 -14.14
CA VAL A 22 -6.73 -8.17 -14.28
C VAL A 22 -7.37 -8.65 -13.00
N THR A 23 -8.57 -9.23 -13.11
CA THR A 23 -9.21 -9.97 -12.03
C THR A 23 -8.74 -11.42 -12.03
N LEU A 24 -8.23 -11.87 -10.89
CA LEU A 24 -7.82 -13.24 -10.62
C LEU A 24 -8.68 -13.81 -9.48
N LYS A 25 -9.06 -15.08 -9.57
CA LYS A 25 -9.76 -15.79 -8.48
C LYS A 25 -8.94 -16.99 -8.03
N PHE A 26 -8.76 -17.09 -6.73
CA PHE A 26 -8.05 -18.18 -6.09
C PHE A 26 -8.98 -18.98 -5.19
N SER A 27 -8.69 -20.27 -5.06
CA SER A 27 -9.27 -21.12 -4.02
C SER A 27 -8.14 -21.70 -3.18
N THR A 28 -8.32 -21.71 -1.86
CA THR A 28 -7.39 -22.34 -0.94
C THR A 28 -7.44 -23.86 -1.13
N LEU A 29 -6.29 -24.52 -0.98
CA LEU A 29 -6.19 -25.98 -1.13
C LEU A 29 -6.50 -26.72 0.17
N GLU A 30 -6.32 -26.05 1.31
CA GLU A 30 -6.54 -26.58 2.65
C GLU A 30 -7.72 -25.85 3.32
N GLU A 31 -8.33 -26.51 4.31
CA GLU A 31 -9.34 -25.90 5.16
C GLU A 31 -8.71 -24.76 5.97
N ILE A 32 -9.36 -23.60 5.96
CA ILE A 32 -8.87 -22.41 6.66
C ILE A 32 -9.40 -22.43 8.09
N SER A 33 -8.50 -22.33 9.06
CA SER A 33 -8.87 -22.24 10.47
C SER A 33 -9.65 -20.95 10.75
N ASN A 34 -10.47 -20.93 11.81
CA ASN A 34 -11.20 -19.71 12.19
C ASN A 34 -10.26 -18.53 12.50
N GLU A 35 -9.07 -18.80 13.04
CA GLU A 35 -8.07 -17.77 13.36
C GLU A 35 -7.45 -17.18 12.07
N ASP A 36 -7.11 -18.04 11.11
CA ASP A 36 -6.59 -17.59 9.82
C ASP A 36 -7.66 -16.84 9.03
N PHE A 37 -8.91 -17.27 9.09
CA PHE A 37 -10.03 -16.58 8.45
C PHE A 37 -10.25 -15.18 9.04
N ALA A 38 -10.18 -15.03 10.37
CA ALA A 38 -10.23 -13.72 11.01
C ALA A 38 -9.06 -12.83 10.55
N THR A 39 -7.88 -13.40 10.40
CA THR A 39 -6.71 -12.68 9.86
C THR A 39 -6.93 -12.28 8.39
N MET A 40 -7.58 -13.10 7.57
CA MET A 40 -7.95 -12.72 6.19
C MET A 40 -8.94 -11.55 6.15
N ASP A 41 -9.89 -11.52 7.08
CA ASP A 41 -10.89 -10.45 7.18
C ASP A 41 -10.25 -9.09 7.56
N GLU A 42 -9.18 -9.10 8.38
CA GLU A 42 -8.39 -7.89 8.64
C GLU A 42 -7.81 -7.28 7.35
N TYR A 43 -7.46 -8.12 6.37
CA TYR A 43 -6.93 -7.69 5.07
C TYR A 43 -8.00 -7.37 4.02
N TRP A 44 -9.29 -7.52 4.35
CA TRP A 44 -10.37 -7.25 3.41
C TRP A 44 -10.37 -5.79 2.93
N LYS A 45 -10.45 -5.59 1.60
CA LYS A 45 -10.37 -4.28 0.92
C LYS A 45 -9.07 -3.50 1.18
N GLN A 46 -8.01 -4.16 1.62
CA GLN A 46 -6.68 -3.56 1.69
C GLN A 46 -5.88 -3.85 0.41
N ASN A 47 -4.99 -2.93 0.04
CA ASN A 47 -4.10 -3.10 -1.10
C ASN A 47 -2.83 -3.85 -0.67
N GLY A 48 -2.40 -4.81 -1.50
CA GLY A 48 -1.23 -5.63 -1.23
C GLY A 48 -0.59 -6.14 -2.52
N TRP A 49 0.64 -6.64 -2.41
CA TRP A 49 1.32 -7.28 -3.53
C TRP A 49 0.85 -8.73 -3.67
N LEU A 50 0.49 -9.11 -4.89
CA LEU A 50 0.24 -10.50 -5.24
C LEU A 50 1.50 -11.06 -5.90
N ALA A 51 2.20 -11.96 -5.22
CA ALA A 51 3.34 -12.68 -5.77
C ALA A 51 2.89 -14.07 -6.24
N PHE A 52 3.21 -14.44 -7.48
CA PHE A 52 2.98 -15.78 -8.02
C PHE A 52 4.32 -16.38 -8.45
N LYS A 53 4.67 -17.53 -7.88
CA LYS A 53 5.88 -18.29 -8.23
C LYS A 53 5.61 -19.77 -8.03
N LEU A 54 6.11 -20.59 -8.94
CA LEU A 54 5.86 -22.05 -8.94
C LEU A 54 6.61 -22.79 -7.80
N ASN A 55 7.65 -22.17 -7.22
CA ASN A 55 8.56 -22.71 -6.19
C ASN A 55 8.81 -21.68 -5.07
N ASP A 56 9.78 -21.94 -4.19
CA ASP A 56 10.18 -21.10 -3.05
C ASP A 56 10.21 -19.59 -3.34
N ILE A 57 9.42 -18.87 -2.53
CA ILE A 57 9.45 -17.41 -2.41
C ILE A 57 10.44 -17.09 -1.29
N LYS A 58 11.53 -16.40 -1.62
CA LYS A 58 12.42 -15.84 -0.59
C LYS A 58 11.82 -14.53 -0.12
N GLU A 59 11.82 -14.28 1.18
CA GLU A 59 11.30 -13.04 1.78
C GLU A 59 11.98 -11.78 1.22
N GLN A 60 13.22 -11.93 0.76
CA GLN A 60 14.01 -10.88 0.09
C GLN A 60 13.40 -10.41 -1.24
N ASP A 61 12.59 -11.25 -1.90
CA ASP A 61 11.95 -10.96 -3.19
C ASP A 61 10.64 -10.16 -3.01
N LEU A 62 10.13 -10.03 -1.77
CA LEU A 62 8.89 -9.31 -1.49
C LEU A 62 9.15 -7.79 -1.42
N PRO A 63 8.36 -6.96 -2.13
CA PRO A 63 8.46 -5.52 -2.02
C PRO A 63 8.21 -5.05 -0.58
N LYS A 64 9.10 -4.19 -0.07
CA LYS A 64 8.94 -3.56 1.26
C LYS A 64 7.97 -2.39 1.25
N GLU A 65 7.68 -1.87 0.07
CA GLU A 65 6.73 -0.77 -0.11
C GLU A 65 5.32 -1.31 -0.26
N ASN A 66 4.31 -0.57 0.16
CA ASN A 66 2.92 -0.97 -0.02
C ASN A 66 2.53 -0.92 -1.50
N ALA A 67 1.76 -1.91 -1.96
CA ALA A 67 1.17 -1.84 -3.28
C ALA A 67 0.28 -0.61 -3.37
N THR A 68 0.56 0.26 -4.34
CA THR A 68 -0.27 1.42 -4.65
C THR A 68 -0.86 1.21 -6.02
N VAL A 69 -2.18 1.39 -6.14
CA VAL A 69 -2.85 1.36 -7.44
C VAL A 69 -2.64 2.74 -8.08
N GLU A 70 -2.08 2.76 -9.29
CA GLU A 70 -1.97 4.00 -10.07
C GLU A 70 -3.37 4.61 -10.26
N GLY A 71 -3.58 5.83 -9.77
CA GLY A 71 -4.85 6.56 -9.86
C GLY A 71 -5.77 6.49 -8.63
N GLU A 72 -5.47 5.65 -7.64
CA GLU A 72 -6.29 5.54 -6.42
C GLU A 72 -6.06 6.69 -5.44
N LEU A 73 -4.86 7.29 -5.48
CA LEU A 73 -4.51 8.49 -4.73
C LEU A 73 -3.94 9.54 -5.68
N THR A 74 -4.50 10.76 -5.62
CA THR A 74 -3.85 11.92 -6.24
C THR A 74 -2.46 12.13 -5.63
N PRO A 75 -1.49 12.71 -6.37
CA PRO A 75 -0.15 12.98 -5.85
C PRO A 75 -0.16 13.72 -4.50
N SER A 76 -1.11 14.65 -4.32
CA SER A 76 -1.30 15.39 -3.07
C SER A 76 -1.77 14.51 -1.92
N GLN A 77 -2.70 13.58 -2.16
CA GLN A 77 -3.17 12.63 -1.15
C GLN A 77 -2.07 11.63 -0.77
N TYR A 78 -1.31 11.16 -1.75
CA TYR A 78 -0.16 10.28 -1.52
C TYR A 78 0.93 10.96 -0.67
N LEU A 79 1.31 12.19 -1.04
CA LEU A 79 2.27 12.99 -0.28
C LEU A 79 1.81 13.23 1.16
N ARG A 80 0.54 13.59 1.35
CA ARG A 80 -0.04 13.78 2.69
C ARG A 80 -0.01 12.51 3.52
N ARG A 81 -0.31 11.35 2.94
CA ARG A 81 -0.23 10.04 3.62
C ARG A 81 1.19 9.72 4.05
N ASN A 82 2.17 9.94 3.19
CA ASN A 82 3.57 9.68 3.51
C ASN A 82 4.11 10.64 4.58
N LEU A 83 3.72 11.93 4.52
CA LEU A 83 4.06 12.89 5.57
C LEU A 83 3.44 12.52 6.90
N TYR A 84 2.22 11.98 6.91
CA TYR A 84 1.58 11.46 8.12
C TYR A 84 2.36 10.28 8.71
N ALA A 85 2.69 9.29 7.88
CA ALA A 85 3.49 8.14 8.31
C ALA A 85 4.84 8.58 8.89
N LYS A 86 5.52 9.55 8.23
CA LYS A 86 6.77 10.14 8.72
C LYS A 86 6.60 10.83 10.08
N HIS A 87 5.56 11.63 10.26
CA HIS A 87 5.27 12.34 11.52
C HIS A 87 5.04 11.39 12.69
N ILE A 88 4.25 10.34 12.48
CA ILE A 88 4.01 9.32 13.52
C ILE A 88 5.30 8.55 13.83
N ALA A 89 6.10 8.21 12.81
CA ALA A 89 7.37 7.48 13.00
C ALA A 89 8.39 8.25 13.85
N VAL A 90 8.37 9.59 13.83
CA VAL A 90 9.25 10.43 14.68
C VAL A 90 8.64 10.76 16.05
N GLY A 91 7.54 10.10 16.44
CA GLY A 91 6.90 10.27 17.74
C GLY A 91 5.88 11.41 17.80
N GLY A 92 5.45 11.94 16.66
CA GLY A 92 4.41 12.95 16.59
C GLY A 92 3.03 12.42 16.95
N LYS A 93 2.17 13.27 17.54
CA LYS A 93 0.77 12.93 17.83
C LYS A 93 -0.12 13.19 16.62
N LYS A 94 -1.25 12.47 16.56
CA LYS A 94 -2.23 12.63 15.48
C LYS A 94 -2.82 14.04 15.45
N GLU A 95 -3.09 14.63 16.61
CA GLU A 95 -3.62 15.99 16.74
C GLU A 95 -2.68 17.06 16.14
N ASP A 96 -1.37 16.83 16.18
CA ASP A 96 -0.36 17.79 15.74
C ASP A 96 -0.06 17.71 14.24
N PHE A 97 -0.60 16.69 13.56
CA PHE A 97 -0.31 16.47 12.14
C PHE A 97 -0.70 17.65 11.23
N PRO A 98 -1.84 18.35 11.40
CA PRO A 98 -2.17 19.51 10.58
C PRO A 98 -1.09 20.60 10.66
N THR A 99 -0.59 20.87 11.87
CA THR A 99 0.48 21.85 12.12
C THR A 99 1.79 21.42 11.48
N TYR A 100 2.15 20.15 11.64
CA TYR A 100 3.34 19.56 11.00
C TYR A 100 3.26 19.64 9.47
N TYR A 101 2.12 19.22 8.90
CA TYR A 101 1.89 19.23 7.45
C TYR A 101 2.01 20.63 6.87
N ASN A 102 1.36 21.64 7.48
CA ASN A 102 1.45 23.02 7.04
C ASN A 102 2.89 23.55 7.09
N LYS A 103 3.64 23.22 8.15
CA LYS A 103 5.05 23.62 8.29
C LYS A 103 5.92 23.01 7.19
N VAL A 104 5.76 21.71 6.92
CA VAL A 104 6.53 21.01 5.88
C VAL A 104 6.18 21.53 4.49
N MET A 105 4.89 21.74 4.19
CA MET A 105 4.45 22.28 2.91
C MET A 105 4.90 23.72 2.70
N ALA A 106 4.88 24.57 3.74
CA ALA A 106 5.40 25.93 3.66
C ALA A 106 6.92 25.94 3.40
N GLY A 107 7.68 25.06 4.07
CA GLY A 107 9.11 24.91 3.82
C GLY A 107 9.42 24.41 2.40
N PHE A 108 8.65 23.45 1.91
CA PHE A 108 8.76 22.96 0.54
C PHE A 108 8.41 24.05 -0.47
N ALA A 109 7.31 24.78 -0.28
CA ALA A 109 6.92 25.89 -1.15
C ALA A 109 7.99 26.98 -1.21
N LYS A 110 8.58 27.33 -0.06
CA LYS A 110 9.71 28.27 0.01
C LYS A 110 10.93 27.74 -0.75
N SER A 111 11.31 26.48 -0.55
CA SER A 111 12.41 25.85 -1.27
C SER A 111 12.20 25.84 -2.78
N VAL A 112 10.97 25.60 -3.23
CA VAL A 112 10.62 25.64 -4.66
C VAL A 112 10.70 27.07 -5.18
N GLN A 113 10.16 28.05 -4.44
CA GLN A 113 10.25 29.47 -4.80
C GLN A 113 11.70 29.95 -4.90
N ASP A 114 12.54 29.59 -3.93
CA ASP A 114 13.97 29.93 -3.91
C ASP A 114 14.73 29.26 -5.08
N SER A 115 14.20 28.16 -5.63
CA SER A 115 14.76 27.45 -6.79
C SER A 115 14.34 28.06 -8.14
N PHE A 116 13.36 28.96 -8.16
CA PHE A 116 12.95 29.73 -9.33
C PHE A 116 13.09 31.23 -9.02
N PRO A 117 14.30 31.80 -9.13
CA PRO A 117 14.56 33.17 -8.69
C PRO A 117 13.88 34.28 -9.49
N GLU A 118 13.01 33.99 -10.48
CA GLU A 118 12.34 35.04 -11.27
C GLU A 118 10.85 34.75 -11.57
N ARG A 119 10.00 35.61 -10.99
CA ARG A 119 9.05 36.43 -11.75
C ARG A 119 9.15 37.87 -11.27
#